data_AF-A0A0R1S1Q0-F1
#
_entry.id   AF-A0A0R1S1Q0-F1
#
_cell.length_a   1.000
_cell.length_b   1.000
_cell.length_c   1.000
_cell.angle_alpha   90.00
_cell.angle_beta   90.00
_cell.angle_gamma   90.00
#
_symmetry.space_group_name_H-M   'P 1'
#
loop_
_entity.id
_entity.type
_entity.pdbx_description
1 polymer ?
#
loop_
_entity_poly.entity_id
_entity_poly.type
_entity_poly.pdbx_seq_one_letter_code
_entity_poly.pdbx_strand_id
1 'polypeptide(L)' 'MNNVAKLYYEKLTDYQKRATDGLKRRTEKLEQLKTALQNLATSENFQGTAATNITAYLQEVHINGMINGLLQAVDNL' A
#
# COMPACT_ATOMS: atom_id res chain seq x y z
N MET A 1 4.64 -41.29 -8.27
CA MET A 1 4.38 -40.11 -7.42
C MET A 1 2.91 -40.08 -7.05
N ASN A 2 2.59 -39.88 -5.77
CA ASN A 2 1.24 -39.97 -5.20
C ASN A 2 0.36 -38.78 -5.65
N ASN A 3 -0.83 -39.03 -6.21
CA ASN A 3 -1.77 -38.00 -6.69
C ASN A 3 -2.13 -36.97 -5.60
N VAL A 4 -2.10 -37.37 -4.33
CA VAL A 4 -2.35 -36.47 -3.18
C VAL A 4 -1.26 -35.41 -3.06
N ALA A 5 0.01 -35.77 -3.28
CA ALA A 5 1.13 -34.83 -3.21
C ALA A 5 1.07 -33.79 -4.34
N LYS A 6 0.65 -34.21 -5.54
CA LYS A 6 0.45 -33.30 -6.69
C LYS A 6 -0.66 -32.28 -6.44
N LEU A 7 -1.83 -32.74 -5.96
CA LEU A 7 -2.94 -31.86 -5.59
C LEU A 7 -2.58 -30.86 -4.49
N TYR A 8 -1.78 -31.28 -3.50
CA TYR A 8 -1.31 -30.39 -2.44
C TYR A 8 -0.35 -29.32 -2.97
N TYR A 9 0.56 -29.72 -3.87
CA TYR A 9 1.48 -28.80 -4.53
C TYR A 9 0.74 -27.75 -5.38
N GLU A 10 -0.22 -28.17 -6.21
CA GLU A 10 -1.03 -27.26 -7.04
C GLU A 10 -1.79 -26.24 -6.18
N LYS A 11 -2.41 -26.69 -5.07
CA LYS A 11 -3.10 -25.78 -4.14
C LYS A 11 -2.16 -24.76 -3.49
N LEU A 12 -0.93 -25.18 -3.15
CA LEU A 12 0.06 -24.30 -2.57
C LEU A 12 0.55 -23.25 -3.57
N THR A 13 0.82 -23.66 -4.81
CA THR A 13 1.19 -22.75 -5.91
C THR A 13 0.08 -21.73 -6.19
N ASP A 14 -1.18 -22.18 -6.23
CA ASP A 14 -2.32 -21.31 -6.42
C ASP A 14 -2.49 -20.30 -5.26
N TYR A 15 -2.28 -20.76 -4.03
CA TYR A 15 -2.31 -19.90 -2.86
C TYR A 15 -1.21 -18.84 -2.92
N GLN A 16 0.02 -19.24 -3.22
CA GLN A 16 1.16 -18.33 -3.37
C GLN A 16 0.88 -17.27 -4.44
N LYS A 17 0.39 -17.67 -5.61
CA LYS A 17 0.02 -16.73 -6.68
C LYS A 17 -1.03 -15.72 -6.22
N ARG A 18 -2.10 -16.19 -5.58
CA ARG A 18 -3.16 -15.30 -5.06
C ARG A 18 -2.63 -14.33 -4.00
N ALA A 19 -1.71 -14.79 -3.15
CA ALA A 19 -1.06 -13.96 -2.14
C ALA A 19 -0.21 -12.86 -2.82
N THR A 20 0.67 -13.22 -3.75
CA THR A 20 1.50 -12.28 -4.52
C THR A 20 0.65 -11.25 -5.28
N ASP A 21 -0.38 -11.70 -6.01
CA ASP A 21 -1.30 -10.80 -6.71
C ASP A 21 -2.03 -9.87 -5.74
N GLY A 22 -2.39 -10.40 -4.56
CA GLY A 22 -3.00 -9.64 -3.48
C GLY A 22 -2.09 -8.56 -2.92
N LEU A 23 -0.80 -8.86 -2.73
CA LEU A 23 0.20 -7.90 -2.27
C LEU A 23 0.40 -6.80 -3.31
N LYS A 24 0.61 -7.16 -4.58
CA LYS A 24 0.77 -6.21 -5.69
C LYS A 24 -0.39 -5.20 -5.75
N ARG A 25 -1.64 -5.69 -5.70
CA ARG A 25 -2.81 -4.81 -5.70
C ARG A 25 -2.84 -3.84 -4.51
N ARG A 26 -2.36 -4.26 -3.33
CA ARG A 26 -2.32 -3.39 -2.14
C ARG A 26 -1.23 -2.33 -2.28
N THR A 27 -0.05 -2.69 -2.79
CA THR A 27 1.02 -1.74 -3.12
C THR A 27 0.52 -0.66 -4.07
N GLU A 28 -0.13 -1.06 -5.19
CA GLU A 28 -0.70 -0.11 -6.15
C GLU A 28 -1.71 0.85 -5.52
N LYS A 29 -2.56 0.35 -4.61
CA LYS A 29 -3.54 1.19 -3.90
C LYS A 29 -2.90 2.14 -2.90
N LEU A 30 -1.85 1.72 -2.20
CA LEU A 30 -1.10 2.57 -1.28
C LEU A 30 -0.38 3.69 -2.02
N GLU A 31 0.24 3.41 -3.17
CA GLU A 31 0.89 4.43 -4.00
C GLU A 31 -0.11 5.43 -4.59
N GLN A 32 -1.28 4.96 -5.04
CA GLN A 32 -2.37 5.83 -5.48
C GLN A 32 -2.85 6.76 -4.36
N LEU A 33 -3.03 6.23 -3.14
CA LEU A 33 -3.43 7.03 -1.98
C LEU A 33 -2.36 8.05 -1.60
N LYS A 34 -1.08 7.65 -1.59
CA LYS A 34 0.07 8.53 -1.34
C LYS A 34 0.04 9.73 -2.28
N THR A 35 -0.12 9.46 -3.57
CA THR A 35 -0.15 10.48 -4.62
C THR A 35 -1.34 11.42 -4.43
N ALA A 36 -2.53 10.89 -4.14
CA ALA A 36 -3.71 11.71 -3.90
C ALA A 36 -3.55 12.64 -2.69
N LEU A 37 -2.96 12.15 -1.59
CA LEU A 37 -2.68 12.96 -0.40
C LEU A 37 -1.60 14.01 -0.65
N GLN A 38 -0.56 13.69 -1.42
CA GLN A 38 0.45 14.65 -1.85
C GLN A 38 -0.18 15.78 -2.67
N ASN A 39 -1.03 15.44 -3.64
CA ASN A 39 -1.73 16.44 -4.47
C ASN A 39 -2.65 17.34 -3.65
N LEU A 40 -3.35 16.78 -2.65
CA LEU A 40 -4.17 17.58 -1.73
C LEU A 40 -3.31 18.56 -0.93
N ALA A 41 -2.20 18.06 -0.37
CA ALA A 41 -1.26 18.84 0.44
C ALA A 41 -0.60 20.00 -0.32
N THR A 42 -0.44 19.87 -1.64
CA THR A 42 0.15 20.88 -2.53
C THR A 42 -0.88 21.66 -3.35
N SER A 43 -2.18 21.51 -3.08
CA SER A 43 -3.22 22.18 -3.86
C SER A 43 -3.27 23.68 -3.56
N GLU A 44 -3.28 24.53 -4.59
CA GLU A 44 -3.43 25.99 -4.46
C GLU A 44 -4.77 26.40 -3.83
N ASN A 45 -5.79 25.54 -3.93
CA ASN A 45 -7.10 25.74 -3.30
C ASN A 45 -7.11 25.37 -1.81
N PHE A 46 -6.02 24.79 -1.30
CA PHE A 46 -5.89 24.31 0.07
C PHE A 46 -4.83 25.15 0.81
N GLN A 47 -5.24 26.33 1.27
CA GLN A 47 -4.34 27.35 1.83
C GLN A 47 -4.85 27.95 3.15
N GLY A 48 -3.97 28.66 3.86
CA GLY A 48 -4.21 29.24 5.18
C GLY A 48 -3.71 28.36 6.33
N THR A 49 -3.71 28.90 7.56
CA THR A 49 -3.10 28.25 8.73
C THR A 49 -3.68 26.86 9.03
N ALA A 50 -5.00 26.69 8.88
CA ALA A 50 -5.64 25.38 9.04
C ALA A 50 -5.16 24.37 7.98
N ALA A 51 -5.04 24.81 6.72
CA ALA A 51 -4.52 23.98 5.64
C ALA A 51 -3.05 23.59 5.89
N THR A 52 -2.21 24.51 6.36
CA THR A 52 -0.82 24.22 6.76
C THR A 52 -0.75 23.11 7.82
N ASN A 53 -1.58 23.20 8.86
CA ASN A 53 -1.62 22.19 9.92
C ASN A 53 -2.09 20.83 9.40
N ILE A 54 -3.10 20.81 8.53
CA ILE A 54 -3.58 19.57 7.91
C ILE A 54 -2.52 18.98 6.99
N THR A 55 -1.83 19.79 6.18
CA THR A 55 -0.74 19.33 5.32
C THR A 55 0.39 18.71 6.15
N ALA A 56 0.80 19.35 7.24
CA ALA A 56 1.82 18.82 8.14
C ALA A 56 1.38 17.46 8.73
N TYR A 57 0.14 17.36 9.21
CA TYR A 57 -0.43 16.12 9.72
C TYR A 57 -0.51 15.01 8.66
N LEU A 58 -0.96 15.33 7.44
CA LEU A 58 -1.00 14.38 6.32
C LEU A 58 0.40 13.86 5.95
N GLN A 59 1.39 14.74 5.94
CA GLN A 59 2.77 14.37 5.65
C GLN A 59 3.36 13.47 6.73
N GLU A 60 3.25 13.86 8.00
CA GLU A 60 3.84 13.12 9.11
C GLU A 60 3.14 11.78 9.36
N VAL A 61 1.82 11.82 9.59
CA VAL A 61 1.08 10.66 10.10
C VAL A 61 0.68 9.72 8.96
N HIS A 62 0.15 10.26 7.87
CA HIS A 62 -0.38 9.43 6.79
C HIS A 62 0.68 9.00 5.79
N ILE A 63 1.42 9.95 5.19
CA ILE A 63 2.37 9.64 4.12
C ILE A 63 3.64 8.99 4.69
N ASN A 64 4.34 9.68 5.58
CA ASN A 64 5.64 9.25 6.09
C ASN A 64 5.51 8.12 7.12
N GLY A 65 4.50 8.17 7.99
CA GLY A 65 4.22 7.12 8.96
C GLY A 65 3.55 5.90 8.32
N MET A 66 2.23 5.99 8.12
CA MET A 66 1.42 4.81 7.78
C MET A 66 1.69 4.25 6.39
N ILE A 67 1.63 5.07 5.34
CA ILE A 67 1.69 4.57 3.96
C ILE A 67 3.08 4.05 3.64
N ASN A 68 4.14 4.82 3.91
CA ASN A 68 5.51 4.36 3.67
C ASN A 68 5.85 3.14 4.55
N GLY A 69 5.37 3.08 5.80
CA GLY A 69 5.55 1.90 6.65
C GLY A 69 4.87 0.64 6.09
N LEU A 70 3.67 0.77 5.55
CA LEU A 70 2.96 -0.33 4.90
C LEU A 70 3.63 -0.77 3.59
N LEU A 71 4.12 0.17 2.78
CA LEU A 71 4.86 -0.15 1.55
C LEU A 71 6.15 -0.91 1.89
N GLN A 72 6.92 -0.43 2.85
CA GLN A 72 8.14 -1.11 3.31
C GLN A 72 7.84 -2.50 3.88
N ALA A 73 6.73 -2.67 4.61
CA ALA A 73 6.31 -3.97 5.11
C ALA A 73 5.99 -4.94 3.96
N VAL A 74 5.38 -4.48 2.88
CA VAL A 74 5.10 -5.30 1.70
C VAL A 74 6.37 -5.69 0.94
N ASP A 75 7.33 -4.77 0.80
CA ASP A 75 8.59 -5.03 0.10
C ASP A 75 9.50 -6.05 0.83
N ASN A 76 9.29 -6.23 2.13
CA ASN A 76 10.05 -7.17 2.97
C ASN A 76 9.40 -8.55 3.13
N LEU A 77 8.27 -8.82 2.47
CA LEU A 77 7.58 -10.12 2.46
C LEU A 77 8.11 -11.05 1.36
#